data_AF-A0A9Q5GCL8-F1
#
_entry.id   AF-A0A9Q5GCL8-F1
#
_cell.length_a   1.000
_cell.length_b   1.000
_cell.length_c   1.000
_cell.angle_alpha   90.00
_cell.angle_beta   90.00
_cell.angle_gamma   90.00
#
_symmetry.space_group_name_H-M   'P 1'
#
loop_
_entity.id
_entity.type
_entity.pdbx_description
1 polymer ?
#
loop_
_entity_poly.entity_id
_entity_poly.type
_entity_poly.pdbx_seq_one_letter_code
_entity_poly.pdbx_strand_id
1 'polypeptide(L)'
;MRIFTKPVSVAVSMVVLTACVDTRMPDSAAHLPKSPFDGGAPLSAMIEGSAVSSQPLDASAPAPAAAPDAPTSAATGNVGISDEQDFQAVSSRETIESDAARRAANQAQYQQIEPTALPSRPRGLGVSIVEFALSTKNQVGQSLYKRFSLGGQSRYERNCASYGSTDAAQQAFLNSGGPEKDRYGIDPDGDGFACGWDPAPFRKVRAAQGTAPAPQTAVSAADLAAAGITGEPSGAPALPTLVPGETLNISTE
;
A
#
# COMPACT_ATOMS: atom_id res chain seq x y z
N MET A 1 -50.58 -65.72 -4.41
CA MET A 1 -49.12 -65.62 -4.64
C MET A 1 -48.68 -64.21 -4.27
N ARG A 2 -48.18 -63.99 -3.05
CA ARG A 2 -47.77 -62.66 -2.54
C ARG A 2 -46.24 -62.62 -2.56
N ILE A 3 -45.68 -61.72 -3.38
CA ILE A 3 -44.24 -61.57 -3.58
C ILE A 3 -43.72 -60.65 -2.48
N PHE A 4 -42.84 -61.16 -1.62
CA PHE A 4 -42.11 -60.42 -0.60
C PHE A 4 -40.77 -59.94 -1.19
N THR A 5 -40.64 -58.64 -1.45
CA THR A 5 -39.37 -58.00 -1.78
C THR A 5 -38.70 -57.51 -0.49
N LYS A 6 -37.53 -58.06 -0.16
CA LYS A 6 -36.70 -57.62 0.97
C LYS A 6 -35.84 -56.42 0.56
N PRO A 7 -35.69 -55.37 1.38
CA PRO A 7 -34.76 -54.28 1.11
C PRO A 7 -33.32 -54.69 1.46
N VAL A 8 -32.40 -54.51 0.52
CA VAL A 8 -30.96 -54.65 0.71
C VAL A 8 -30.42 -53.34 1.29
N SER A 9 -29.88 -53.38 2.51
CA SER A 9 -29.19 -52.26 3.13
C SER A 9 -27.74 -52.22 2.65
N VAL A 10 -27.35 -51.13 2.00
CA VAL A 10 -25.95 -50.82 1.66
C VAL A 10 -25.38 -49.95 2.77
N ALA A 11 -24.42 -50.49 3.51
CA ALA A 11 -23.67 -49.73 4.51
C ALA A 11 -22.56 -48.93 3.81
N VAL A 12 -22.68 -47.60 3.83
CA VAL A 12 -21.62 -46.67 3.38
C VAL A 12 -20.67 -46.43 4.55
N SER A 13 -19.44 -46.91 4.42
CA SER A 13 -18.37 -46.70 5.40
C SER A 13 -17.70 -45.35 5.16
N MET A 14 -17.92 -44.37 6.05
CA MET A 14 -17.17 -43.11 6.04
C MET A 14 -15.86 -43.27 6.81
N VAL A 15 -14.74 -43.14 6.11
CA VAL A 15 -13.41 -42.99 6.68
C VAL A 15 -13.17 -41.50 6.97
N VAL A 16 -13.01 -41.13 8.23
CA VAL A 16 -12.67 -39.77 8.65
C VAL A 16 -11.15 -39.69 8.85
N LEU A 17 -10.50 -38.83 8.06
CA LEU A 17 -9.07 -38.55 8.16
C LEU A 17 -8.89 -37.29 9.04
N THR A 18 -8.56 -37.47 10.31
CA THR A 18 -8.19 -36.38 11.22
C THR A 18 -6.71 -36.02 11.04
N ALA A 19 -6.43 -34.90 10.39
CA ALA A 19 -5.11 -34.28 10.40
C ALA A 19 -4.96 -33.44 11.68
N CYS A 20 -3.94 -33.75 12.49
CA CYS A 20 -3.54 -32.89 13.60
C CYS A 20 -2.75 -31.70 13.02
N VAL A 21 -3.36 -30.51 13.05
CA VAL A 21 -2.67 -29.24 12.81
C VAL A 21 -2.15 -28.73 14.15
N ASP A 22 -0.83 -28.74 14.32
CA ASP A 22 -0.14 -28.11 15.44
C ASP A 22 0.15 -26.64 15.06
N THR A 23 -0.85 -25.77 15.25
CA THR A 23 -0.68 -24.31 15.13
C THR A 23 -0.21 -23.74 16.46
N ARG A 24 1.09 -23.73 16.69
CA ARG A 24 1.73 -22.83 17.67
C ARG A 24 2.62 -21.85 16.91
N MET A 25 2.04 -20.78 16.40
CA MET A 25 2.81 -19.57 16.09
C MET A 25 3.11 -18.83 17.40
N PRO A 26 4.33 -18.35 17.64
CA PRO A 26 4.62 -17.47 18.77
C PRO A 26 3.90 -16.12 18.60
N ASP A 27 3.12 -15.75 19.61
CA ASP A 27 2.38 -14.49 19.67
C ASP A 27 3.32 -13.33 20.06
N SER A 28 3.73 -12.53 19.07
CA SER A 28 4.53 -11.32 19.27
C SER A 28 3.74 -10.16 19.89
N ALA A 29 2.45 -10.31 20.22
CA ALA A 29 1.61 -9.26 20.78
C ALA A 29 1.46 -9.31 22.31
N ALA A 30 2.15 -10.24 23.00
CA ALA A 30 2.08 -10.40 24.45
C ALA A 30 2.63 -9.21 25.26
N HIS A 31 3.25 -8.21 24.62
CA HIS A 31 3.96 -7.11 25.31
C HIS A 31 3.27 -5.75 25.13
N LEU A 32 2.12 -5.70 24.45
CA LEU A 32 1.39 -4.45 24.28
C LEU A 32 0.59 -4.12 25.56
N PRO A 33 0.81 -2.95 26.19
CA PRO A 33 0.00 -2.54 27.34
C PRO A 33 -1.46 -2.35 26.88
N LYS A 34 -2.36 -3.19 27.38
CA LYS A 34 -3.81 -2.99 27.29
C LYS A 34 -4.24 -2.00 28.37
N SER A 35 -4.13 -0.71 28.09
CA SER A 35 -4.79 0.32 28.89
C SER A 35 -5.34 1.40 27.97
N PRO A 36 -6.56 1.90 28.23
CA PRO A 36 -7.14 2.98 27.42
C PRO A 36 -6.30 4.24 27.60
N PHE A 37 -5.90 4.84 26.48
CA PHE A 37 -5.19 6.12 26.43
C PHE A 37 -6.05 7.20 27.08
N ASP A 38 -5.68 7.62 28.29
CA ASP A 38 -6.12 8.90 28.85
C ASP A 38 -5.21 10.00 28.29
N GLY A 39 -5.84 11.09 27.85
CA GLY A 39 -5.19 12.13 27.08
C GLY A 39 -4.20 12.98 27.87
N GLY A 40 -3.15 13.43 27.17
CA GLY A 40 -2.43 14.66 27.52
C GLY A 40 -1.22 14.51 28.44
N ALA A 41 -0.10 14.03 27.89
CA ALA A 41 1.23 14.37 28.42
C ALA A 41 1.94 15.29 27.42
N PRO A 42 2.52 16.44 27.85
CA PRO A 42 3.26 17.31 26.94
C PRO A 42 4.53 16.60 26.45
N LEU A 43 4.87 16.82 25.18
CA LEU A 43 6.05 16.29 24.47
C LEU A 43 7.37 16.54 25.23
N SER A 44 7.38 17.49 26.16
CA SER A 44 8.52 17.84 27.03
C SER A 44 8.93 16.75 28.04
N ALA A 45 8.11 15.72 28.27
CA ALA A 45 8.44 14.60 29.17
C ALA A 45 9.20 13.45 28.49
N MET A 46 9.49 13.53 27.19
CA MET A 46 10.15 12.46 26.42
C MET A 46 11.65 12.71 26.15
N ILE A 47 12.26 13.69 26.84
CA ILE A 47 13.67 14.05 26.69
C ILE A 47 14.34 14.05 28.07
N GLU A 48 14.39 12.89 28.71
CA GLU A 48 15.32 12.64 29.82
C GLU A 48 16.49 11.83 29.27
N GLY A 49 17.56 12.54 28.91
CA GLY A 49 18.79 11.88 28.48
C GLY A 49 19.76 12.67 27.61
N SER A 50 19.83 14.01 27.72
CA SER A 50 20.98 14.80 27.21
C SER A 50 20.94 16.22 27.77
N ALA A 51 21.57 16.43 28.93
CA ALA A 51 21.93 17.77 29.37
C ALA A 51 23.19 18.21 28.61
N VAL A 52 23.02 18.92 27.50
CA VAL A 52 24.11 19.68 26.88
C VAL A 52 24.30 20.96 27.69
N SER A 53 25.34 20.99 28.51
CA SER A 53 25.83 22.20 29.16
C SER A 53 26.50 23.08 28.09
N SER A 54 25.83 24.15 27.67
CA SER A 54 26.44 25.20 26.84
C SER A 54 27.32 26.11 27.70
N GLN A 55 28.60 25.75 27.85
CA GLN A 55 29.62 26.70 28.31
C GLN A 55 30.20 27.43 27.09
N PRO A 56 30.20 28.78 27.05
CA PRO A 56 30.92 29.53 26.03
C PRO A 56 32.43 29.41 26.29
N LEU A 57 33.19 29.10 25.24
CA LEU A 57 34.65 29.14 25.26
C LEU A 57 35.08 30.61 25.17
N ASP A 58 35.42 31.22 26.31
CA ASP A 58 36.14 32.48 26.35
C ASP A 58 37.54 32.30 25.73
N ALA A 59 37.70 32.82 24.53
CA ALA A 59 38.99 32.96 23.87
C ALA A 59 39.74 34.15 24.46
N SER A 60 40.59 33.94 25.46
CA SER A 60 41.71 34.84 25.83
C SER A 60 42.61 34.27 26.94
N ALA A 61 43.72 33.64 26.57
CA ALA A 61 44.95 33.65 27.36
C ALA A 61 46.18 33.30 26.49
N PRO A 62 47.36 33.94 26.69
CA PRO A 62 48.51 33.80 25.79
C PRO A 62 49.34 32.55 26.07
N ALA A 63 49.89 31.96 25.00
CA ALA A 63 50.77 30.80 25.04
C ALA A 63 52.14 31.09 25.70
N PRO A 64 52.71 30.12 26.45
CA PRO A 64 54.16 30.03 26.63
C PRO A 64 54.76 29.03 25.63
N ALA A 65 55.83 29.45 24.97
CA ALA A 65 56.61 28.66 24.02
C ALA A 65 57.53 27.63 24.73
N ALA A 66 57.59 26.39 24.23
CA ALA A 66 58.75 25.50 24.35
C ALA A 66 58.67 24.27 23.40
N ALA A 67 59.52 24.29 22.36
CA ALA A 67 60.20 23.21 21.61
C ALA A 67 59.46 21.98 21.01
N PRO A 68 59.98 21.41 19.88
CA PRO A 68 59.30 20.43 19.02
C PRO A 68 59.66 18.98 19.36
N ASP A 69 58.96 18.04 18.71
CA ASP A 69 59.15 16.58 18.71
C ASP A 69 58.48 15.78 19.85
N ALA A 70 57.19 15.47 19.64
CA ALA A 70 56.63 14.15 19.91
C ALA A 70 55.30 13.97 19.14
N PRO A 71 55.17 13.00 18.22
CA PRO A 71 53.85 12.58 17.77
C PRO A 71 53.19 11.79 18.90
N THR A 72 52.38 12.45 19.72
CA THR A 72 51.39 11.74 20.54
C THR A 72 50.36 11.13 19.61
N SER A 73 50.58 9.88 19.22
CA SER A 73 49.54 9.01 18.68
C SER A 73 48.43 8.89 19.73
N ALA A 74 47.40 9.73 19.61
CA ALA A 74 46.12 9.49 20.23
C ALA A 74 45.38 8.40 19.44
N ALA A 75 45.95 7.21 19.40
CA ALA A 75 45.23 5.99 19.06
C ALA A 75 44.52 5.50 20.34
N THR A 76 43.49 6.23 20.76
CA THR A 76 42.48 5.66 21.67
C THR A 76 41.40 5.10 20.78
N GLY A 77 41.51 3.80 20.50
CA GLY A 77 40.61 3.09 19.61
C GLY A 77 39.17 3.13 20.13
N ASN A 78 38.27 3.62 19.29
CA ASN A 78 36.84 3.45 19.46
C ASN A 78 36.50 1.99 19.09
N VAL A 79 36.75 1.03 19.98
CA VAL A 79 36.55 -0.42 19.71
C VAL A 79 35.05 -0.80 19.57
N GLY A 80 34.14 0.16 19.47
CA GLY A 80 32.71 -0.09 19.28
C GLY A 80 31.91 0.97 18.53
N ILE A 81 32.56 2.00 17.94
CA ILE A 81 31.88 3.00 17.11
C ILE A 81 32.52 2.94 15.73
N SER A 82 31.71 2.58 14.72
CA SER A 82 32.15 2.61 13.33
C SER A 82 32.66 4.00 12.94
N ASP A 83 33.72 4.05 12.14
CA ASP A 83 34.32 5.27 11.60
C ASP A 83 33.56 5.84 10.39
N GLU A 84 32.35 5.37 10.14
CA GLU A 84 31.44 5.78 9.06
C GLU A 84 31.03 7.26 9.13
N GLN A 85 31.20 7.91 10.29
CA GLN A 85 30.96 9.33 10.50
C GLN A 85 32.24 10.19 10.51
N ASP A 86 33.42 9.59 10.33
CA ASP A 86 34.68 10.31 10.17
C ASP A 86 34.98 10.54 8.68
N PHE A 87 34.87 11.79 8.24
CA PHE A 87 35.12 12.20 6.85
C PHE A 87 36.53 11.87 6.35
N GLN A 88 37.54 11.87 7.22
CA GLN A 88 38.91 11.50 6.84
C GLN A 88 39.03 9.99 6.64
N ALA A 89 38.41 9.19 7.53
CA ALA A 89 38.39 7.74 7.38
C ALA A 89 37.63 7.31 6.11
N VAL A 90 36.47 7.89 5.84
CA VAL A 90 35.66 7.56 4.65
C VAL A 90 36.33 8.03 3.36
N SER A 91 36.84 9.27 3.29
CA SER A 91 37.51 9.78 2.08
C SER A 91 38.79 9.02 1.71
N SER A 92 39.45 8.38 2.69
CA SER A 92 40.59 7.50 2.43
C SER A 92 40.21 6.14 1.82
N ARG A 93 38.96 5.69 2.00
CA ARG A 93 38.45 4.37 1.59
C ARG A 93 37.54 4.43 0.35
N GLU A 94 36.69 5.43 0.28
CA GLU A 94 35.75 5.67 -0.82
C GLU A 94 36.29 6.78 -1.71
N THR A 95 36.75 6.43 -2.91
CA THR A 95 37.22 7.39 -3.90
C THR A 95 36.09 7.83 -4.85
N ILE A 96 36.31 8.93 -5.56
CA ILE A 96 35.36 9.46 -6.55
C ILE A 96 35.10 8.44 -7.66
N GLU A 97 36.13 7.70 -8.07
CA GLU A 97 36.06 6.69 -9.12
C GLU A 97 35.23 5.48 -8.68
N SER A 98 35.37 5.06 -7.41
CA SER A 98 34.55 4.00 -6.82
C SER A 98 33.07 4.39 -6.80
N ASP A 99 32.76 5.62 -6.37
CA ASP A 99 31.38 6.11 -6.37
C ASP A 99 30.81 6.24 -7.79
N ALA A 100 31.60 6.74 -8.74
CA ALA A 100 31.20 6.82 -10.14
C ALA A 100 30.89 5.43 -10.73
N ALA A 101 31.71 4.42 -10.43
CA ALA A 101 31.47 3.04 -10.85
C ALA A 101 30.18 2.46 -10.24
N ARG A 102 29.94 2.70 -8.94
CA ARG A 102 28.70 2.26 -8.26
C ARG A 102 27.47 2.93 -8.85
N ARG A 103 27.54 4.23 -9.13
CA ARG A 103 26.46 4.98 -9.80
C ARG A 103 26.21 4.45 -11.21
N ALA A 104 27.24 4.17 -11.98
CA ALA A 104 27.11 3.59 -13.31
C ALA A 104 26.48 2.19 -13.26
N ALA A 105 26.88 1.36 -12.30
CA ALA A 105 26.27 0.05 -12.07
C ALA A 105 24.78 0.17 -11.71
N ASN A 106 24.42 1.11 -10.82
CA ASN A 106 23.03 1.36 -10.45
C ASN A 106 22.21 1.88 -11.64
N GLN A 107 22.78 2.75 -12.47
CA GLN A 107 22.13 3.25 -13.68
C GLN A 107 21.94 2.15 -14.72
N ALA A 108 22.92 1.26 -14.89
CA ALA A 108 22.82 0.12 -15.80
C ALA A 108 21.73 -0.87 -15.40
N GLN A 109 21.36 -0.93 -14.12
CA GLN A 109 20.28 -1.76 -13.61
C GLN A 109 18.93 -1.04 -13.54
N TYR A 110 18.89 0.28 -13.73
CA TYR A 110 17.65 1.05 -13.68
C TYR A 110 16.78 0.72 -14.90
N GLN A 111 15.55 0.26 -14.64
CA GLN A 111 14.52 0.11 -15.65
C GLN A 111 13.34 1.00 -15.31
N GLN A 112 13.01 1.92 -16.21
CA GLN A 112 11.79 2.70 -16.12
C GLN A 112 10.67 1.96 -16.84
N ILE A 113 9.63 1.60 -16.11
CA ILE A 113 8.42 1.00 -16.68
C ILE A 113 7.43 2.12 -16.98
N GLU A 114 7.13 2.30 -18.25
CA GLU A 114 6.13 3.28 -18.68
C GLU A 114 4.72 2.86 -18.22
N PRO A 115 3.90 3.81 -17.71
CA PRO A 115 2.51 3.52 -17.35
C PRO A 115 1.75 2.99 -18.56
N THR A 116 1.27 1.74 -18.47
CA THR A 116 0.39 1.16 -19.48
C THR A 116 -1.07 1.41 -19.11
N ALA A 117 -1.90 1.74 -20.11
CA ALA A 117 -3.33 1.93 -19.89
C ALA A 117 -3.99 0.67 -19.31
N LEU A 118 -4.86 0.84 -18.31
CA LEU A 118 -5.61 -0.30 -17.76
C LEU A 118 -6.56 -0.87 -18.82
N PRO A 119 -6.70 -2.22 -18.90
CA PRO A 119 -7.67 -2.83 -19.79
C PRO A 119 -9.10 -2.45 -19.40
N SER A 120 -9.97 -2.31 -20.40
CA SER A 120 -11.40 -2.12 -20.16
C SER A 120 -12.02 -3.36 -19.52
N ARG A 121 -12.98 -3.16 -18.61
CA ARG A 121 -13.65 -4.28 -17.92
C ARG A 121 -14.35 -5.21 -18.94
N PRO A 122 -14.16 -6.55 -18.86
CA PRO A 122 -14.88 -7.51 -19.69
C PRO A 122 -16.40 -7.38 -19.53
N ARG A 123 -17.14 -7.41 -20.64
CA ARG A 123 -18.61 -7.46 -20.59
C ARG A 123 -19.06 -8.83 -20.06
N GLY A 124 -20.04 -8.85 -19.13
CA GLY A 124 -20.64 -10.08 -18.61
C GLY A 124 -20.27 -10.43 -17.17
N LEU A 125 -19.33 -9.72 -16.55
CA LEU A 125 -19.25 -9.63 -15.08
C LEU A 125 -20.44 -8.76 -14.64
N GLY A 126 -21.20 -9.19 -13.63
CA GLY A 126 -22.48 -8.58 -13.23
C GLY A 126 -22.48 -7.06 -13.04
N VAL A 127 -23.67 -6.49 -12.81
CA VAL A 127 -23.86 -5.03 -12.74
C VAL A 127 -22.98 -4.43 -11.65
N SER A 128 -22.10 -3.48 -11.97
CA SER A 128 -21.19 -2.88 -10.99
C SER A 128 -21.94 -1.97 -10.01
N ILE A 129 -21.78 -2.19 -8.70
CA ILE A 129 -22.33 -1.27 -7.68
C ILE A 129 -21.73 0.14 -7.77
N VAL A 130 -20.47 0.27 -8.22
CA VAL A 130 -19.82 1.57 -8.37
C VAL A 130 -20.45 2.34 -9.53
N GLU A 131 -20.66 1.66 -10.67
CA GLU A 131 -21.33 2.26 -11.83
C GLU A 131 -22.75 2.71 -11.46
N PHE A 132 -23.45 1.87 -10.69
CA PHE A 132 -24.74 2.23 -10.15
C PHE A 132 -24.66 3.48 -9.26
N ALA A 133 -23.77 3.52 -8.27
CA ALA A 133 -23.57 4.67 -7.38
C ALA A 133 -23.34 5.98 -8.15
N LEU A 134 -22.56 5.91 -9.24
CA LEU A 134 -22.18 7.06 -10.04
C LEU A 134 -23.29 7.50 -11.01
N SER A 135 -24.09 6.57 -11.52
CA SER A 135 -25.19 6.87 -12.45
C SER A 135 -26.43 7.44 -11.74
N THR A 136 -26.70 7.06 -10.49
CA THR A 136 -27.84 7.59 -9.73
C THR A 136 -27.52 8.91 -9.00
N LYS A 137 -28.56 9.73 -8.80
CA LYS A 137 -28.46 11.05 -8.14
C LYS A 137 -29.35 11.21 -6.91
N ASN A 138 -30.24 10.25 -6.66
CA ASN A 138 -31.13 10.28 -5.50
C ASN A 138 -30.35 10.06 -4.20
N GLN A 139 -30.95 10.55 -3.11
CA GLN A 139 -30.46 10.35 -1.75
C GLN A 139 -30.94 9.01 -1.19
N VAL A 140 -30.25 8.51 -0.15
CA VAL A 140 -30.73 7.36 0.63
C VAL A 140 -32.08 7.72 1.27
N GLY A 141 -33.03 6.79 1.22
CA GLY A 141 -34.43 6.96 1.63
C GLY A 141 -35.32 7.70 0.63
N GLN A 142 -34.79 8.19 -0.50
CA GLN A 142 -35.59 8.87 -1.52
C GLN A 142 -36.30 7.84 -2.41
N SER A 143 -37.56 7.53 -2.10
CA SER A 143 -38.42 6.62 -2.87
C SER A 143 -38.53 7.04 -4.35
N LEU A 144 -37.93 6.25 -5.25
CA LEU A 144 -38.07 6.36 -6.70
C LEU A 144 -38.94 5.25 -7.29
N TYR A 145 -38.90 4.07 -6.68
CA TYR A 145 -39.57 2.86 -7.15
C TYR A 145 -40.73 2.53 -6.23
N LYS A 146 -41.94 2.38 -6.80
CA LYS A 146 -43.12 2.01 -6.01
C LYS A 146 -42.95 0.58 -5.49
N ARG A 147 -42.96 0.42 -4.18
CA ARG A 147 -42.89 -0.88 -3.49
C ARG A 147 -44.24 -1.23 -2.91
N PHE A 148 -44.72 -2.45 -3.21
CA PHE A 148 -45.84 -3.07 -2.52
C PHE A 148 -45.27 -4.15 -1.61
N SER A 149 -44.96 -3.79 -0.36
CA SER A 149 -44.30 -4.71 0.57
C SER A 149 -45.30 -5.68 1.21
N LEU A 150 -45.60 -6.79 0.53
CA LEU A 150 -46.18 -7.97 1.20
C LEU A 150 -45.09 -8.62 2.06
N GLY A 151 -45.17 -8.43 3.39
CA GLY A 151 -44.23 -9.03 4.37
C GLY A 151 -43.49 -8.04 5.27
N GLY A 152 -43.57 -6.74 5.00
CA GLY A 152 -43.12 -5.66 5.89
C GLY A 152 -41.65 -5.75 6.36
N GLN A 153 -41.37 -5.01 7.44
CA GLN A 153 -40.03 -4.80 8.00
C GLN A 153 -39.30 -6.11 8.40
N SER A 154 -40.03 -7.08 8.96
CA SER A 154 -39.42 -8.35 9.42
C SER A 154 -38.80 -9.18 8.28
N ARG A 155 -39.40 -9.13 7.08
CA ARG A 155 -38.89 -9.80 5.88
C ARG A 155 -37.66 -9.10 5.33
N TYR A 156 -37.64 -7.77 5.36
CA TYR A 156 -36.47 -6.96 5.02
C TYR A 156 -35.27 -7.31 5.92
N GLU A 157 -35.46 -7.27 7.25
CA GLU A 157 -34.40 -7.54 8.23
C GLU A 157 -33.78 -8.94 8.06
N ARG A 158 -34.62 -9.97 7.92
CA ARG A 158 -34.16 -11.36 7.72
C ARG A 158 -33.34 -11.52 6.43
N ASN A 159 -33.80 -10.89 5.36
CA ASN A 159 -33.16 -11.03 4.06
C ASN A 159 -31.86 -10.24 3.99
N CYS A 160 -31.82 -9.04 4.59
CA CYS A 160 -30.59 -8.28 4.70
C CYS A 160 -29.54 -9.00 5.56
N ALA A 161 -29.94 -9.66 6.64
CA ALA A 161 -29.05 -10.48 7.46
C ALA A 161 -28.46 -11.70 6.72
N SER A 162 -28.98 -12.06 5.54
CA SER A 162 -28.45 -13.17 4.73
C SER A 162 -27.20 -12.80 3.93
N TYR A 163 -26.84 -11.51 3.85
CA TYR A 163 -25.67 -11.03 3.11
C TYR A 163 -24.54 -10.64 4.08
N GLY A 164 -23.29 -10.94 3.70
CA GLY A 164 -22.11 -10.60 4.51
C GLY A 164 -21.75 -9.11 4.54
N SER A 165 -22.34 -8.30 3.66
CA SER A 165 -22.17 -6.85 3.61
C SER A 165 -23.32 -6.19 2.82
N THR A 166 -23.49 -4.88 3.02
CA THR A 166 -24.45 -4.08 2.23
C THR A 166 -24.06 -4.00 0.75
N ASP A 167 -22.76 -3.96 0.44
CA ASP A 167 -22.25 -4.05 -0.94
C ASP A 167 -22.65 -5.37 -1.62
N ALA A 168 -22.55 -6.49 -0.90
CA ALA A 168 -22.96 -7.80 -1.42
C ALA A 168 -24.48 -7.87 -1.64
N ALA A 169 -25.27 -7.29 -0.74
CA ALA A 169 -26.72 -7.17 -0.90
C ALA A 169 -27.08 -6.31 -2.13
N GLN A 170 -26.43 -5.16 -2.31
CA GLN A 170 -26.65 -4.29 -3.46
C GLN A 170 -26.26 -4.97 -4.78
N GLN A 171 -25.12 -5.67 -4.81
CA GLN A 171 -24.71 -6.43 -5.99
C GLN A 171 -25.75 -7.52 -6.35
N ALA A 172 -26.24 -8.26 -5.36
CA ALA A 172 -27.28 -9.27 -5.57
C ALA A 172 -28.61 -8.66 -6.03
N PHE A 173 -29.00 -7.53 -5.44
CA PHE A 173 -30.16 -6.74 -5.82
C PHE A 173 -30.13 -6.36 -7.31
N LEU A 174 -29.04 -5.71 -7.75
CA LEU A 174 -28.85 -5.31 -9.14
C LEU A 174 -28.80 -6.52 -10.09
N ASN A 175 -28.09 -7.59 -9.71
CA ASN A 175 -28.03 -8.82 -10.50
C ASN A 175 -29.40 -9.51 -10.64
N SER A 176 -30.32 -9.27 -9.71
CA SER A 176 -31.67 -9.84 -9.73
C SER A 176 -32.71 -9.00 -10.48
N GLY A 177 -32.30 -7.83 -11.00
CA GLY A 177 -33.17 -6.90 -11.73
C GLY A 177 -33.65 -5.71 -10.90
N GLY A 178 -33.03 -5.43 -9.75
CA GLY A 178 -33.14 -4.13 -9.10
C GLY A 178 -32.46 -3.04 -9.95
N PRO A 179 -32.88 -1.78 -9.85
CA PRO A 179 -33.85 -1.24 -8.89
C PRO A 179 -35.33 -1.38 -9.30
N GLU A 180 -35.63 -1.76 -10.54
CA GLU A 180 -37.01 -1.90 -11.02
C GLU A 180 -37.75 -3.01 -10.26
N LYS A 181 -37.08 -4.14 -9.99
CA LYS A 181 -37.67 -5.31 -9.32
C LYS A 181 -36.92 -5.67 -8.05
N ASP A 182 -37.56 -5.48 -6.90
CA ASP A 182 -37.06 -5.97 -5.62
C ASP A 182 -37.52 -7.42 -5.35
N ARG A 183 -36.88 -8.38 -6.01
CA ARG A 183 -37.20 -9.82 -5.85
C ARG A 183 -36.92 -10.30 -4.43
N TYR A 184 -35.87 -9.76 -3.81
CA TYR A 184 -35.41 -10.16 -2.50
C TYR A 184 -36.00 -9.34 -1.37
N GLY A 185 -36.88 -8.36 -1.63
CA GLY A 185 -37.52 -7.51 -0.62
C GLY A 185 -36.52 -6.84 0.32
N ILE A 186 -35.41 -6.37 -0.24
CA ILE A 186 -34.30 -5.77 0.47
C ILE A 186 -34.22 -4.25 0.27
N ASP A 187 -35.17 -3.65 -0.45
CA ASP A 187 -35.31 -2.21 -0.69
C ASP A 187 -36.79 -1.81 -0.51
N PRO A 188 -37.28 -1.75 0.76
CA PRO A 188 -38.69 -1.51 1.06
C PRO A 188 -39.11 -0.05 0.88
N ASP A 189 -38.19 0.89 1.03
CA ASP A 189 -38.35 2.32 0.78
C ASP A 189 -38.26 2.68 -0.71
N GLY A 190 -37.75 1.77 -1.55
CA GLY A 190 -37.78 1.92 -3.00
C GLY A 190 -36.86 3.00 -3.50
N ASP A 191 -35.77 3.28 -2.78
CA ASP A 191 -34.76 4.25 -3.18
C ASP A 191 -33.71 3.62 -4.13
N GLY A 192 -33.77 2.30 -4.34
CA GLY A 192 -32.84 1.56 -5.18
C GLY A 192 -31.54 1.17 -4.46
N PHE A 193 -31.45 1.38 -3.15
CA PHE A 193 -30.31 1.07 -2.31
C PHE A 193 -30.66 -0.02 -1.29
N ALA A 194 -30.36 -1.26 -1.66
CA ALA A 194 -30.68 -2.43 -0.88
C ALA A 194 -29.98 -2.45 0.48
N CYS A 195 -30.71 -2.87 1.51
CA CYS A 195 -30.20 -3.04 2.87
C CYS A 195 -29.51 -1.80 3.46
N GLY A 196 -29.95 -0.60 3.06
CA GLY A 196 -29.38 0.67 3.53
C GLY A 196 -27.99 0.95 2.97
N TRP A 197 -27.66 0.40 1.79
CA TRP A 197 -26.41 0.66 1.11
C TRP A 197 -26.24 2.17 0.80
N ASP A 198 -25.05 2.72 1.04
CA ASP A 198 -24.79 4.16 0.86
C ASP A 198 -23.91 4.40 -0.38
N PRO A 199 -24.39 5.12 -1.42
CA PRO A 199 -23.59 5.45 -2.59
C PRO A 199 -22.61 6.61 -2.36
N ALA A 200 -22.72 7.35 -1.24
CA ALA A 200 -21.96 8.58 -1.01
C ALA A 200 -20.43 8.40 -1.08
N PRO A 201 -19.81 7.33 -0.53
CA PRO A 201 -18.38 7.12 -0.63
C PRO A 201 -17.89 7.07 -2.09
N PHE A 202 -18.60 6.36 -2.96
CA PHE A 202 -18.27 6.25 -4.38
C PHE A 202 -18.44 7.57 -5.13
N ARG A 203 -19.50 8.33 -4.80
CA ARG A 203 -19.77 9.64 -5.39
C ARG A 203 -18.72 10.69 -4.99
N LYS A 204 -18.23 10.66 -3.75
CA LYS A 204 -17.16 11.55 -3.25
C LYS A 204 -15.85 11.34 -4.01
N VAL A 205 -15.45 10.09 -4.24
CA VAL A 205 -14.21 9.78 -4.96
C VAL A 205 -14.26 10.31 -6.40
N ARG A 206 -15.40 10.21 -7.10
CA ARG A 206 -15.56 10.84 -8.43
C ARG A 206 -15.41 12.36 -8.38
N ALA A 207 -16.01 13.00 -7.38
CA ALA A 207 -15.88 14.46 -7.21
C ALA A 207 -14.42 14.88 -6.99
N ALA A 208 -13.63 14.08 -6.25
CA ALA A 208 -12.21 14.31 -6.06
C ALA A 208 -11.38 14.01 -7.32
N GLN A 209 -11.69 12.96 -8.09
CA GLN A 209 -10.95 12.60 -9.31
C GLN A 209 -11.28 13.47 -10.53
N GLY A 210 -12.39 14.22 -10.50
CA GLY A 210 -12.67 15.27 -11.49
C GLY A 210 -11.68 16.45 -11.41
N THR A 211 -10.97 16.58 -10.29
CA THR A 211 -9.76 17.38 -10.20
C THR A 211 -8.61 16.53 -10.73
N ALA A 212 -8.33 16.63 -12.03
CA ALA A 212 -7.10 16.06 -12.57
C ALA A 212 -5.95 16.53 -11.66
N PRO A 213 -5.08 15.63 -11.17
CA PRO A 213 -3.86 16.08 -10.51
C PRO A 213 -3.19 17.01 -11.50
N ALA A 214 -2.93 18.26 -11.07
CA ALA A 214 -2.16 19.18 -11.89
C ALA A 214 -0.92 18.42 -12.37
N PRO A 215 -0.55 18.51 -13.66
CA PRO A 215 0.66 17.87 -14.14
C PRO A 215 1.76 18.26 -13.16
N GLN A 216 2.28 17.28 -12.43
CA GLN A 216 3.45 17.52 -11.60
C GLN A 216 4.50 17.96 -12.60
N THR A 217 4.83 19.25 -12.57
CA THR A 217 5.90 19.79 -13.40
C THR A 217 7.11 18.92 -13.13
N ALA A 218 7.49 18.10 -14.10
CA ALA A 218 8.71 17.33 -14.02
C ALA A 218 9.81 18.34 -13.68
N VAL A 219 10.60 18.04 -12.64
CA VAL A 219 11.75 18.86 -12.28
C VAL A 219 12.59 19.06 -13.54
N SER A 220 12.60 20.30 -14.04
CA SER A 220 13.26 20.59 -15.30
C SER A 220 14.77 20.63 -15.08
N ALA A 221 15.56 20.39 -16.12
CA ALA A 221 17.02 20.53 -16.03
C ALA A 221 17.44 21.93 -15.53
N ALA A 222 16.61 22.96 -15.77
CA ALA A 222 16.80 24.30 -15.22
C ALA A 222 16.54 24.37 -13.71
N ASP A 223 15.55 23.65 -13.18
CA ASP A 223 15.28 23.57 -11.74
C ASP A 223 16.39 22.82 -11.00
N LEU A 224 16.93 21.75 -11.59
CA LEU A 224 18.11 21.05 -11.05
C LEU A 224 19.36 21.94 -11.09
N ALA A 225 19.57 22.71 -12.17
CA ALA A 225 20.67 23.66 -12.27
C ALA A 225 20.55 24.82 -11.27
N ALA A 226 19.34 25.34 -11.03
CA ALA A 226 19.09 26.38 -10.05
C ALA A 226 19.32 25.90 -8.60
N ALA A 227 19.13 24.62 -8.32
CA ALA A 227 19.45 23.99 -7.04
C ALA A 227 20.95 23.67 -6.86
N GLY A 228 21.81 24.03 -7.83
CA GLY A 228 23.25 23.73 -7.78
C GLY A 228 23.60 22.27 -8.04
N ILE A 229 22.64 21.45 -8.50
CA ILE A 229 22.89 20.09 -8.97
C ILE A 229 23.32 20.18 -10.42
N THR A 230 24.52 20.70 -10.66
CA THR A 230 25.17 20.65 -11.96
C THR A 230 25.77 19.26 -12.12
N GLY A 231 24.98 18.31 -12.60
CA GLY A 231 25.54 17.10 -13.18
C GLY A 231 26.36 17.51 -14.39
N GLU A 232 27.69 17.51 -14.26
CA GLU A 232 28.57 17.57 -15.42
C GLU A 232 28.13 16.44 -16.36
N PRO A 233 27.85 16.72 -17.65
CA PRO A 233 27.40 15.68 -18.57
C PRO A 233 28.56 14.70 -18.75
N SER A 234 28.57 13.65 -17.94
CA SER A 234 29.44 12.50 -18.13
C SER A 234 29.16 12.04 -19.55
N GLY A 235 30.15 12.23 -20.43
CA GLY A 235 30.00 12.03 -21.86
C GLY A 235 29.25 10.74 -22.13
N ALA A 236 28.16 10.84 -22.89
CA ALA A 236 27.43 9.67 -23.35
C ALA A 236 28.44 8.68 -23.93
N PRO A 237 28.52 7.42 -23.45
CA PRO A 237 29.23 6.41 -24.23
C PRO A 237 28.53 6.36 -25.59
N ALA A 238 29.31 6.54 -26.65
CA ALA A 238 28.82 6.43 -28.02
C ALA A 238 27.97 5.17 -28.12
N LEU A 239 26.71 5.32 -28.53
CA LEU A 239 25.82 4.21 -28.84
C LEU A 239 26.58 3.24 -29.75
N PRO A 240 26.65 1.93 -29.45
CA PRO A 240 27.19 0.99 -30.41
C PRO A 240 26.34 1.07 -31.67
N THR A 241 26.95 1.47 -32.78
CA THR A 241 26.35 1.47 -34.10
C THR A 241 25.90 0.05 -34.40
N LEU A 242 24.58 -0.15 -34.47
CA LEU A 242 23.99 -1.44 -34.82
C LEU A 242 24.44 -1.80 -36.24
N VAL A 243 25.37 -2.75 -36.35
CA VAL A 243 25.75 -3.32 -37.65
C VAL A 243 24.55 -4.13 -38.15
N PRO A 244 23.97 -3.81 -39.32
CA PRO A 244 22.88 -4.61 -39.86
C PRO A 244 23.45 -5.94 -40.37
N GLY A 245 23.16 -7.05 -39.68
CA GLY A 245 23.50 -8.38 -40.22
C GLY A 245 23.51 -9.58 -39.27
N GLU A 246 23.42 -9.43 -37.94
CA GLU A 246 23.52 -10.59 -37.05
C GLU A 246 22.14 -11.11 -36.65
N THR A 247 21.67 -12.14 -37.36
CA THR A 247 20.48 -12.89 -36.97
C THR A 247 20.80 -13.69 -35.70
N LEU A 248 20.20 -13.30 -34.58
CA LEU A 248 20.16 -14.07 -33.34
C LEU A 248 19.55 -15.46 -33.62
N ASN A 249 20.43 -16.46 -33.67
CA ASN A 249 20.06 -17.86 -33.79
C ASN A 249 19.65 -18.36 -32.41
N ILE A 250 18.37 -18.23 -32.08
CA ILE A 250 17.79 -18.84 -30.88
C ILE A 250 17.57 -20.32 -31.21
N SER A 251 18.60 -21.14 -31.04
CA SER A 251 18.44 -22.59 -31.01
C SER A 251 17.93 -23.01 -29.64
N THR A 252 16.76 -23.64 -29.67
CA THR A 252 16.14 -24.41 -28.61
C THR A 252 17.09 -25.48 -28.06
N GLU A 253 17.29 -25.47 -26.74
CA GLU A 253 17.42 -26.68 -25.91
C GLU A 253 16.54 -26.52 -24.66
#